data_AF-A0A3D0TJ45-F1
#
_entry.id   AF-A0A3D0TJ45-F1
#
_cell.length_a   1.000
_cell.length_b   1.000
_cell.length_c   1.000
_cell.angle_alpha   90.00
_cell.angle_beta   90.00
_cell.angle_gamma   90.00
#
_symmetry.space_group_name_H-M   'P 1'
#
loop_
_entity.id
_entity.type
_entity.pdbx_description
1 polymer ?
#
loop_
_entity_poly.entity_id
_entity_poly.type
_entity_poly.pdbx_seq_one_letter_code
_entity_poly.pdbx_strand_id
1 'polypeptide(L)'
;MPVNYLNIYVFAIFGGLAATVGGIFICYTGMSETSYLVYRGMELTTYYLDKNRHDLYLNGLVYSITFGIAFLLLLAVIVIPSPEQIQKRLAATSFAGSP
;
A
#
# COMPACT_ATOMS: atom_id res chain seq x y z
N MET A 1 20.23 17.67 -17.25
CA MET A 1 20.48 17.56 -15.79
C MET A 1 20.32 16.08 -15.42
N PRO A 2 21.27 15.44 -14.73
CA PRO A 2 21.18 14.02 -14.42
C PRO A 2 19.97 13.79 -13.49
N VAL A 3 19.01 12.98 -13.96
CA VAL A 3 17.81 12.67 -13.19
C VAL A 3 18.24 11.84 -11.99
N ASN A 4 18.01 12.36 -10.78
CA ASN A 4 18.31 11.62 -9.56
C ASN A 4 17.25 10.54 -9.35
N TYR A 5 17.50 9.36 -9.92
CA TYR A 5 16.61 8.21 -9.85
C TYR A 5 16.25 7.81 -8.41
N LEU A 6 17.15 8.03 -7.45
CA LEU A 6 16.91 7.75 -6.03
C LEU A 6 15.72 8.55 -5.49
N ASN A 7 15.64 9.85 -5.80
CA ASN A 7 14.54 10.69 -5.35
C ASN A 7 13.20 10.23 -5.93
N ILE A 8 13.18 9.79 -7.20
CA ILE A 8 11.97 9.29 -7.85
C ILE A 8 11.47 8.02 -7.16
N TYR A 9 12.36 7.09 -6.83
CA TYR A 9 11.98 5.89 -6.08
C TYR A 9 11.43 6.22 -4.70
N VAL A 10 12.06 7.14 -3.97
CA VAL A 10 11.58 7.57 -2.65
C VAL A 10 10.19 8.20 -2.76
N PHE A 11 9.97 9.12 -3.70
CA PHE A 11 8.66 9.73 -3.92
C PHE A 11 7.60 8.70 -4.32
N ALA A 12 7.92 7.76 -5.19
CA ALA A 12 7.00 6.69 -5.59
C ALA A 12 6.61 5.81 -4.40
N ILE A 13 7.57 5.52 -3.50
CA ILE A 13 7.32 4.67 -2.34
C ILE A 13 6.41 5.34 -1.33
N PHE A 14 6.77 6.55 -0.89
CA PHE A 14 5.96 7.29 0.08
C PHE A 14 4.63 7.73 -0.51
N GLY A 15 4.59 8.11 -1.79
CA GLY A 15 3.36 8.45 -2.50
C GLY A 15 2.41 7.26 -2.61
N GLY A 16 2.91 6.08 -2.98
CA GLY A 16 2.12 4.85 -3.05
C GLY A 16 1.55 4.43 -1.70
N LEU A 17 2.37 4.50 -0.63
CA LEU A 17 1.93 4.24 0.74
C LEU A 17 0.86 5.24 1.20
N ALA A 18 1.09 6.54 0.99
CA ALA A 18 0.14 7.58 1.36
C ALA A 18 -1.19 7.44 0.60
N ALA A 19 -1.14 7.12 -0.70
CA ALA A 19 -2.34 6.88 -1.50
C ALA A 19 -3.13 5.66 -1.02
N THR A 20 -2.43 4.60 -0.61
CA THR A 20 -3.06 3.38 -0.06
C THR A 20 -3.76 3.69 1.26
N VAL A 21 -3.05 4.29 2.21
CA VAL A 21 -3.62 4.62 3.54
C VAL A 21 -4.76 5.64 3.40
N GLY A 22 -4.59 6.65 2.54
CA GLY A 22 -5.62 7.65 2.26
C GLY A 22 -6.87 7.03 1.61
N GLY A 23 -6.70 6.14 0.64
CA GLY A 23 -7.81 5.44 -0.01
C GLY A 23 -8.61 4.57 0.98
N ILE A 24 -7.92 3.82 1.83
CA ILE A 24 -8.54 3.03 2.91
C ILE A 24 -9.32 3.94 3.85
N PHE A 25 -8.72 5.03 4.30
CA PHE A 25 -9.35 5.96 5.24
C PHE A 25 -10.62 6.59 4.67
N ILE A 26 -10.57 7.11 3.43
CA ILE A 26 -11.73 7.73 2.77
C ILE A 26 -12.86 6.72 2.55
N CYS A 27 -12.53 5.50 2.12
CA CYS A 27 -13.54 4.47 1.88
C CYS A 27 -14.17 3.99 3.19
N TYR A 28 -13.36 3.80 4.24
CA TYR A 28 -13.84 3.37 5.55
C TYR A 28 -14.75 4.44 6.19
N THR A 29 -14.34 5.70 6.16
CA THR A 29 -15.16 6.82 6.65
C THR A 29 -16.46 6.95 5.87
N GLY A 30 -16.42 6.88 4.53
CA GLY A 30 -17.64 6.89 3.70
C GLY A 30 -18.59 5.71 3.96
N MET A 31 -18.08 4.52 4.25
CA MET A 31 -18.92 3.38 4.69
C MET A 31 -19.62 3.66 6.01
N SER A 32 -18.93 4.29 6.97
CA SER A 32 -19.48 4.63 8.28
C SER A 32 -20.55 5.73 8.23
N GLU A 33 -20.49 6.63 7.25
CA GLU A 33 -21.51 7.66 7.03
C GLU A 33 -22.76 7.13 6.32
N THR A 34 -22.62 6.03 5.57
CA THR A 34 -23.69 5.44 4.75
C THR A 34 -24.36 4.23 5.41
N SER A 35 -23.91 3.84 6.61
CA SER A 35 -24.46 2.72 7.37
C SER A 35 -24.44 3.01 8.86
N TYR A 36 -25.30 2.33 9.61
CA TYR A 36 -25.30 2.38 11.07
C TYR A 36 -25.46 0.97 11.62
N LEU A 37 -24.87 0.75 12.80
CA LEU A 37 -24.89 -0.55 13.46
C LEU A 37 -25.90 -0.50 14.60
N VAL A 38 -26.84 -1.45 14.62
CA VAL A 38 -27.78 -1.59 15.72
C VAL A 38 -27.47 -2.89 16.45
N TYR A 39 -27.20 -2.75 17.74
CA TYR A 39 -27.00 -3.87 18.64
C TYR A 39 -28.33 -4.30 19.26
N ARG A 40 -28.72 -5.56 19.04
CA ARG A 40 -29.95 -6.16 19.56
C ARG A 40 -29.66 -7.24 20.62
N GLY A 41 -28.74 -6.97 21.55
CA GLY A 41 -28.44 -7.84 22.70
C GLY A 41 -27.63 -9.11 22.37
N MET A 42 -27.89 -9.77 21.23
CA MET A 42 -27.10 -10.92 20.76
C MET A 42 -26.59 -10.77 19.33
N GLU A 43 -27.15 -9.84 18.56
CA GLU A 43 -26.80 -9.63 17.16
C GLU A 43 -26.45 -8.18 16.90
N LEU A 44 -25.42 -8.00 16.07
CA LEU A 44 -24.96 -6.71 15.60
C LEU A 44 -25.34 -6.63 14.12
N THR A 45 -26.39 -5.86 13.84
CA THR A 45 -27.00 -5.77 12.51
C THR A 45 -26.65 -4.44 11.87
N THR A 46 -26.03 -4.49 10.69
CA THR A 46 -25.71 -3.29 9.91
C THR A 46 -26.90 -2.91 9.05
N TYR A 47 -27.38 -1.68 9.26
CA TYR A 47 -28.42 -1.08 8.44
C TYR A 47 -27.80 -0.06 7.49
N TYR A 48 -28.25 -0.08 6.24
CA TYR A 48 -27.76 0.81 5.20
C TYR A 48 -28.71 2.00 5.05
N LEU A 49 -28.16 3.22 5.13
CA LEU A 49 -28.89 4.45 4.81
C LEU A 49 -28.96 4.61 3.29
N ASP A 50 -27.86 4.34 2.60
CA ASP A 50 -27.76 4.32 1.14
C ASP A 50 -26.88 3.14 0.73
N LYS A 51 -27.53 2.04 0.33
CA LYS A 51 -26.83 0.79 0.02
C LYS A 51 -25.91 0.91 -1.20
N ASN A 52 -26.32 1.64 -2.23
CA ASN A 52 -25.52 1.79 -3.44
C ASN A 52 -24.21 2.54 -3.15
N ARG A 53 -24.31 3.58 -2.32
CA ARG A 53 -23.16 4.38 -1.91
C ARG A 53 -22.26 3.61 -0.94
N HIS A 54 -22.84 2.83 -0.03
CA HIS A 54 -22.08 1.93 0.84
C HIS A 54 -21.31 0.88 0.05
N ASP A 55 -21.95 0.21 -0.92
CA ASP A 55 -21.34 -0.81 -1.76
C ASP A 55 -20.22 -0.22 -2.64
N LEU A 56 -20.37 1.04 -3.09
CA LEU A 56 -19.31 1.79 -3.77
C LEU A 56 -18.07 2.00 -2.88
N TYR A 57 -18.27 2.45 -1.65
CA TYR A 57 -17.16 2.62 -0.70
C TYR A 57 -16.52 1.28 -0.30
N LEU A 58 -17.32 0.22 -0.16
CA LEU A 58 -16.80 -1.13 0.10
C LEU A 58 -15.94 -1.63 -1.06
N ASN A 59 -16.39 -1.45 -2.30
CA ASN A 59 -15.58 -1.77 -3.47
C ASN A 59 -14.29 -0.94 -3.51
N GLY A 60 -14.39 0.37 -3.26
CA GLY A 60 -13.22 1.26 -3.16
C GLY A 60 -12.22 0.79 -2.11
N LEU A 61 -12.70 0.35 -0.95
CA LEU A 61 -11.88 -0.20 0.13
C LEU A 61 -11.15 -1.47 -0.32
N VAL A 62 -11.86 -2.41 -0.95
CA VAL A 62 -11.29 -3.65 -1.48
C VAL A 62 -10.19 -3.35 -2.50
N TYR A 63 -10.42 -2.43 -3.44
CA TYR A 63 -9.42 -2.03 -4.42
C TYR A 63 -8.21 -1.37 -3.77
N SER A 64 -8.41 -0.50 -2.78
CA SER A 64 -7.33 0.18 -2.09
C SER A 64 -6.44 -0.80 -1.31
N ILE A 65 -7.03 -1.77 -0.60
CA ILE A 65 -6.29 -2.83 0.11
C ILE A 65 -5.53 -3.72 -0.88
N THR A 66 -6.18 -4.12 -1.98
CA THR A 66 -5.56 -4.98 -3.01
C THR A 66 -4.36 -4.29 -3.64
N PHE A 67 -4.50 -3.00 -3.98
CA PHE A 67 -3.40 -2.18 -4.45
C PHE A 67 -2.26 -2.10 -3.42
N GLY A 68 -2.58 -1.87 -2.15
CA GLY A 68 -1.60 -1.84 -1.07
C GLY A 68 -0.80 -3.13 -0.93
N ILE A 69 -1.49 -4.28 -0.97
CA ILE A 69 -0.84 -5.60 -0.91
C ILE A 69 0.07 -5.81 -2.13
N ALA A 70 -0.42 -5.55 -3.34
CA ALA A 70 0.37 -5.67 -4.56
C ALA A 70 1.61 -4.75 -4.53
N PHE A 71 1.45 -3.53 -4.01
CA PHE A 71 2.52 -2.57 -3.85
C PHE A 71 3.60 -3.06 -2.86
N LEU A 72 3.20 -3.63 -1.72
CA LEU A 72 4.13 -4.23 -0.76
C LEU A 72 4.87 -5.45 -1.33
N LEU A 73 4.19 -6.29 -2.10
CA LEU A 73 4.83 -7.43 -2.78
C LEU A 73 5.87 -6.98 -3.80
N LEU A 74 5.56 -5.95 -4.61
CA LEU A 74 6.52 -5.36 -5.55
C LEU A 74 7.73 -4.78 -4.81
N LEU A 75 7.50 -4.07 -3.71
CA LEU A 75 8.58 -3.57 -2.86
C LEU A 75 9.46 -4.69 -2.31
N ALA A 76 8.85 -5.77 -1.80
CA ALA A 76 9.59 -6.92 -1.29
C ALA A 76 10.50 -7.54 -2.36
N VAL A 77 10.00 -7.69 -3.59
CA VAL A 77 10.79 -8.20 -4.72
C VAL A 77 11.96 -7.28 -5.08
N ILE A 78 11.77 -5.95 -5.02
CA ILE A 78 12.84 -4.98 -5.32
C ILE A 78 13.91 -4.97 -4.23
N VAL A 79 13.51 -5.14 -2.96
CA VAL A 79 14.44 -5.08 -1.82
C VAL A 79 15.27 -6.35 -1.68
N ILE A 80 14.74 -7.52 -2.06
CA ILE A 80 15.49 -8.78 -2.00
C ILE A 80 16.56 -8.78 -3.12
N PRO A 81 17.85 -8.71 -2.76
CA PRO A 81 18.91 -8.63 -3.76
C PRO A 81 19.06 -9.97 -4.49
N SER A 82 19.14 -9.94 -5.81
CA SER A 82 19.41 -11.16 -6.59
C SER A 82 20.86 -11.63 -6.39
N PRO A 83 21.15 -12.95 -6.57
CA PRO A 83 22.52 -13.48 -6.43
C PRO A 83 23.55 -12.76 -7.32
N GLU A 84 23.13 -12.32 -8.50
CA GLU A 84 23.96 -11.55 -9.43
C GLU A 84 24.26 -10.14 -8.92
N GLN A 85 23.29 -9.49 -8.26
CA GLN A 85 23.49 -8.17 -7.63
C GLN A 85 24.40 -8.28 -6.40
N ILE A 86 24.30 -9.38 -5.65
CA ILE A 86 25.20 -9.68 -4.52
C ILE A 86 26.63 -9.88 -5.02
N GLN A 87 26.84 -10.67 -6.08
CA GLN A 87 28.17 -10.85 -6.69
C GLN A 87 28.77 -9.55 -7.21
N LYS A 88 27.99 -8.70 -7.87
CA LYS A 88 28.45 -7.38 -8.34
C LYS A 88 28.81 -6.44 -7.18
N ARG A 89 28.07 -6.46 -6.06
CA ARG A 89 28.39 -5.69 -4.86
C ARG A 89 29.66 -6.23 -4.17
N LEU A 90 29.82 -7.55 -4.07
CA LEU A 90 31.02 -8.17 -3.51
C LEU A 90 32.28 -7.90 -4.36
N ALA A 91 32.16 -7.95 -5.69
CA ALA A 91 33.25 -7.63 -6.61
C ALA A 91 33.71 -6.17 -6.51
N ALA A 92 32.78 -5.24 -6.26
CA ALA A 92 33.12 -3.83 -6.03
C ALA A 92 33.85 -3.60 -4.69
N THR A 93 33.56 -4.39 -3.65
CA THR A 93 34.23 -4.28 -2.34
C THR A 93 35.70 -4.74 -2.37
N SER A 94 36.09 -5.64 -3.29
CA SER A 94 37.47 -6.14 -3.37
C SER A 94 38.50 -5.11 -3.83
N PHE A 95 38.09 -3.97 -4.41
CA PHE A 95 39.02 -2.93 -4.88
C PHE A 95 39.28 -1.80 -3.87
N ALA A 96 38.61 -1.81 -2.70
CA ALA A 96 38.80 -0.82 -1.63
C ALA A 96 39.69 -1.33 -0.49
N GLY A 97 40.36 -2.46 -0.67
CA GLY A 97 41.22 -3.10 0.32
C GLY A 97 42.47 -3.71 -0.32
N SER A 98 43.39 -2.86 -0.74
CA SER A 98 44.80 -3.19 -0.95
C SER A 98 45.62 -2.04 -0.33
N PRO A 99 46.74 -2.34 0.34
CA PRO A 99 47.29 -1.61 1.48
C PRO A 99 47.60 -0.13 1.25
#